data_AF-A0A328D497-F1
#
_entry.id   AF-A0A328D497-F1
#
_cell.length_a   1.000
_cell.length_b   1.000
_cell.length_c   1.000
_cell.angle_alpha   90.00
_cell.angle_beta   90.00
_cell.angle_gamma   90.00
#
_symmetry.space_group_name_H-M   'P 1'
#
loop_
_entity.id
_entity.type
_entity.pdbx_description
1 polymer ?
#
loop_
_entity_poly.entity_id
_entity_poly.type
_entity_poly.pdbx_seq_one_letter_code
_entity_poly.pdbx_strand_id
1 'polypeptide(L)'
;MGVSDPTLAQQENESVPPNSDPVSPAASPRAEIDTSAPFESVKEAATRFGGFGFWRPASLKPSSSPSFQEFDAAKMEEEAAQLEMDLAAKETETLNVLRELETTKVILEELEKKLQEGGNSGGESPGSSESKRSLGNELAGVRAAIESCKEKVEEERFRLEETGQRLFSKSSKASSLEEELKETKTKLAAARRVKRAEEELRESKKALEEAASRVEVAEEVLLLRRRRRRNRHYYDYHHSSSPATATLSIGQILRRKLQEAEETERRRKKRKVSLGQLLSSTRLKQSPAKKKKKKRQISAAAGFRCRDV
;
A
#
# COMPACT_ATOMS: atom_id res chain seq x y z
N MET A 1 -20.23 -46.34 -24.51
CA MET A 1 -20.84 -45.30 -25.36
C MET A 1 -19.75 -44.28 -25.65
N GLY A 2 -19.06 -44.48 -26.77
CA GLY A 2 -17.93 -43.68 -27.20
C GLY A 2 -18.40 -42.59 -28.15
N VAL A 3 -17.94 -41.37 -27.90
CA VAL A 3 -18.12 -40.19 -28.75
C VAL A 3 -17.03 -40.19 -29.83
N SER A 4 -17.42 -40.05 -31.09
CA SER A 4 -16.54 -39.83 -32.23
C SER A 4 -17.00 -38.58 -32.97
N ASP A 5 -16.11 -37.60 -33.07
CA ASP A 5 -16.19 -36.49 -34.04
C ASP A 5 -15.75 -36.97 -35.43
N PRO A 6 -16.33 -36.45 -36.52
CA PRO A 6 -15.82 -36.67 -37.87
C PRO A 6 -15.00 -35.48 -38.41
N THR A 7 -13.83 -35.85 -38.92
CA THR A 7 -12.82 -35.04 -39.60
C THR A 7 -13.25 -34.55 -41.00
N LEU A 8 -12.80 -33.33 -41.27
CA LEU A 8 -12.68 -32.55 -42.51
C LEU A 8 -12.51 -33.34 -43.83
N ALA A 9 -13.30 -32.99 -44.84
CA ALA A 9 -13.10 -33.39 -46.23
C ALA A 9 -12.22 -32.36 -46.97
N GLN A 10 -11.14 -32.84 -47.58
CA GLN A 10 -10.34 -32.15 -48.60
C GLN A 10 -10.92 -32.48 -49.98
N GLN A 11 -10.96 -31.48 -50.88
CA GLN A 11 -11.25 -31.68 -52.29
C GLN A 11 -10.05 -31.17 -53.11
N GLU A 12 -9.40 -32.11 -53.79
CA GLU A 12 -8.41 -31.88 -54.83
C GLU A 12 -9.12 -31.58 -56.16
N ASN A 13 -8.51 -30.77 -57.03
CA ASN A 13 -8.43 -31.11 -58.45
C ASN A 13 -7.33 -30.34 -59.19
N GLU A 14 -6.60 -31.11 -59.99
CA GLU A 14 -5.35 -30.83 -60.73
C GLU A 14 -5.49 -29.87 -61.92
N SER A 15 -4.35 -29.33 -62.39
CA SER A 15 -3.87 -29.52 -63.78
C SER A 15 -2.46 -28.91 -64.02
N VAL A 16 -1.54 -29.73 -64.52
CA VAL A 16 -0.19 -29.44 -65.13
C VAL A 16 -0.31 -29.90 -66.62
N PRO A 17 0.53 -29.60 -67.65
CA PRO A 17 1.98 -29.26 -67.69
C PRO A 17 2.40 -28.35 -68.90
N PRO A 18 3.61 -28.38 -69.55
CA PRO A 18 5.01 -28.67 -69.14
C PRO A 18 6.11 -27.64 -69.63
N ASN A 19 7.32 -27.76 -69.04
CA ASN A 19 8.69 -27.54 -69.59
C ASN A 19 9.23 -26.15 -69.98
N SER A 20 10.35 -25.73 -69.34
CA SER A 20 11.65 -25.32 -69.92
C SER A 20 12.62 -24.79 -68.84
N ASP A 21 13.78 -25.43 -68.65
CA ASP A 21 14.95 -24.90 -67.90
C ASP A 21 15.74 -23.86 -68.76
N PRO A 22 16.91 -23.31 -68.35
CA PRO A 22 17.29 -22.51 -67.16
C PRO A 22 18.16 -21.27 -67.53
N VAL A 23 17.83 -20.00 -67.21
CA VAL A 23 18.76 -18.86 -67.49
C VAL A 23 18.63 -17.66 -66.54
N SER A 24 19.76 -17.34 -65.88
CA SER A 24 20.29 -16.03 -65.42
C SER A 24 19.63 -15.25 -64.26
N PRO A 25 20.44 -14.75 -63.29
CA PRO A 25 19.95 -13.92 -62.18
C PRO A 25 19.88 -12.45 -62.60
N ALA A 26 18.70 -11.98 -62.98
CA ALA A 26 18.43 -10.56 -63.15
C ALA A 26 17.29 -10.13 -62.21
N ALA A 27 17.64 -9.22 -61.31
CA ALA A 27 16.80 -8.17 -60.74
C ALA A 27 15.30 -8.50 -60.55
N SER A 28 14.96 -9.05 -59.38
CA SER A 28 13.62 -8.84 -58.83
C SER A 28 13.53 -7.39 -58.33
N PRO A 29 12.44 -6.64 -58.65
CA PRO A 29 12.08 -5.43 -57.93
C PRO A 29 11.54 -5.86 -56.56
N ARG A 30 12.43 -6.37 -55.70
CA ARG A 30 12.12 -6.46 -54.28
C ARG A 30 12.02 -5.02 -53.82
N ALA A 31 10.78 -4.55 -53.69
CA ALA A 31 10.50 -3.33 -52.95
C ALA A 31 11.32 -3.41 -51.66
N GLU A 32 12.32 -2.54 -51.56
CA GLU A 32 13.05 -2.30 -50.33
C GLU A 32 12.02 -1.66 -49.38
N ILE A 33 11.28 -2.52 -48.68
CA ILE A 33 10.37 -2.07 -47.64
C ILE A 33 11.29 -1.65 -46.50
N ASP A 34 11.47 -0.34 -46.39
CA ASP A 34 12.08 0.29 -45.24
C ASP A 34 11.30 -0.14 -43.99
N THR A 35 11.95 -0.95 -43.16
CA THR A 35 11.41 -1.45 -41.88
C THR A 35 11.93 -0.63 -40.70
N SER A 36 12.55 0.53 -40.95
CA SER A 36 12.86 1.46 -39.88
C SER A 36 11.57 1.80 -39.12
N ALA A 37 11.65 1.77 -37.79
CA ALA A 37 10.52 2.11 -36.97
C ALA A 37 10.15 3.58 -37.25
N PRO A 38 8.88 3.92 -37.50
CA PRO A 38 8.46 5.28 -37.88
C PRO A 38 8.69 6.34 -36.78
N PHE A 39 9.15 5.91 -35.62
CA PHE A 39 9.60 6.72 -34.49
C PHE A 39 10.76 6.00 -33.79
N GLU A 40 11.74 6.76 -33.31
CA GLU A 40 12.97 6.21 -32.72
C GLU A 40 12.79 5.87 -31.23
N SER A 41 11.66 6.28 -30.63
CA SER A 41 11.36 6.05 -29.22
C SER A 41 9.85 6.01 -28.93
N VAL A 42 9.44 5.15 -27.99
CA VAL A 42 8.07 5.14 -27.42
C VAL A 42 7.66 6.52 -26.90
N LYS A 43 8.62 7.29 -26.38
CA LYS A 43 8.39 8.67 -25.92
C LYS A 43 8.07 9.61 -27.09
N GLU A 44 8.69 9.42 -28.24
CA GLU A 44 8.44 10.20 -29.45
C GLU A 44 7.07 9.86 -30.04
N ALA A 45 6.73 8.58 -30.14
CA ALA A 45 5.39 8.12 -30.52
C ALA A 45 4.31 8.69 -29.59
N ALA A 46 4.50 8.56 -28.28
CA ALA A 46 3.55 9.09 -27.29
C ALA A 46 3.36 10.61 -27.47
N THR A 47 4.41 11.35 -27.84
CA THR A 47 4.33 12.79 -28.10
C THR A 47 3.57 13.09 -29.40
N ARG A 48 3.82 12.35 -30.48
CA ARG A 48 3.12 12.52 -31.77
C ARG A 48 1.62 12.21 -31.70
N PHE A 49 1.22 11.25 -30.87
CA PHE A 49 -0.19 10.90 -30.65
C PHE A 49 -0.90 11.78 -29.60
N GLY A 50 -0.29 12.89 -29.14
CA GLY A 50 -0.92 13.85 -28.23
C GLY A 50 -0.38 13.87 -26.80
N GLY A 51 0.81 13.31 -26.57
CA GLY A 51 1.47 13.22 -25.27
C GLY A 51 0.96 12.07 -24.40
N PHE A 52 1.63 11.82 -23.27
CA PHE A 52 1.19 10.91 -22.20
C PHE A 52 -0.06 11.45 -21.46
N GLY A 53 -1.12 11.73 -22.22
CA GLY A 53 -2.40 12.18 -21.70
C GLY A 53 -3.08 11.05 -20.94
N PHE A 54 -3.54 11.36 -19.72
CA PHE A 54 -4.37 10.47 -18.92
C PHE A 54 -5.62 10.10 -19.73
N TRP A 55 -5.70 8.84 -20.17
CA TRP A 55 -6.83 8.33 -20.93
C TRP A 55 -8.08 8.45 -20.05
N ARG A 56 -8.98 9.36 -20.41
CA ARG A 56 -10.25 9.56 -19.72
C ARG A 56 -11.31 8.86 -20.57
N PRO A 57 -11.93 7.77 -20.08
CA PRO A 57 -13.02 7.11 -20.79
C PRO A 57 -14.12 8.11 -21.11
N ALA A 58 -14.63 8.07 -22.35
CA ALA A 58 -15.57 9.03 -22.92
C ALA A 58 -17.00 8.98 -22.31
N SER A 59 -17.15 8.66 -21.02
CA SER A 59 -18.42 8.65 -20.30
C SER A 59 -18.62 9.83 -19.35
N LEU A 60 -17.70 10.79 -19.28
CA LEU A 60 -17.85 11.98 -18.43
C LEU A 60 -17.80 13.27 -19.24
N LYS A 61 -18.94 13.66 -19.82
CA LYS A 61 -19.19 15.06 -20.25
C LYS A 61 -19.68 15.86 -19.04
N PRO A 62 -18.99 16.92 -18.60
CA PRO A 62 -19.52 17.85 -17.63
C PRO A 62 -20.16 19.02 -18.39
N SER A 63 -21.46 18.94 -18.67
CA SER A 63 -22.23 20.11 -19.10
C SER A 63 -23.52 20.19 -18.29
N SER A 64 -23.63 21.26 -17.50
CA SER A 64 -24.84 21.80 -16.87
C SER A 64 -25.81 20.82 -16.18
N SER A 65 -25.83 20.86 -14.83
CA SER A 65 -26.91 20.52 -13.88
C SER A 65 -28.20 19.79 -14.38
N PRO A 66 -28.78 18.81 -13.63
CA PRO A 66 -28.45 18.27 -12.31
C PRO A 66 -28.15 16.76 -12.27
N SER A 67 -27.60 16.32 -11.14
CA SER A 67 -27.54 14.93 -10.63
C SER A 67 -26.90 13.86 -11.51
N PHE A 68 -25.59 13.64 -11.28
CA PHE A 68 -25.16 12.26 -11.07
C PHE A 68 -26.07 11.70 -9.98
N GLN A 69 -27.01 10.83 -10.35
CA GLN A 69 -27.78 10.08 -9.36
C GLN A 69 -26.83 9.00 -8.84
N GLU A 70 -25.95 9.42 -7.93
CA GLU A 70 -25.49 8.56 -6.85
C GLU A 70 -26.77 7.94 -6.29
N PHE A 71 -27.05 6.69 -6.68
CA PHE A 71 -28.23 5.99 -6.20
C PHE A 71 -27.92 5.72 -4.74
N ASP A 72 -28.38 6.62 -3.87
CA ASP A 72 -28.12 6.57 -2.44
C ASP A 72 -28.39 5.15 -1.96
N ALA A 73 -27.34 4.46 -1.52
CA ALA A 73 -27.46 3.09 -1.02
C ALA A 73 -28.52 3.02 0.11
N ALA A 74 -28.59 4.09 0.90
CA ALA A 74 -29.62 4.29 1.91
C ALA A 74 -31.04 4.27 1.32
N LYS A 75 -31.26 4.83 0.13
CA LYS A 75 -32.57 4.83 -0.54
C LYS A 75 -32.94 3.46 -1.11
N MET A 76 -31.97 2.71 -1.67
CA MET A 76 -32.21 1.32 -2.09
C MET A 76 -32.48 0.40 -0.90
N GLU A 77 -31.79 0.63 0.22
CA GLU A 77 -31.98 -0.10 1.47
C GLU A 77 -33.35 0.22 2.09
N GLU A 78 -33.78 1.48 2.06
CA GLU A 78 -35.12 1.90 2.48
C GLU A 78 -36.21 1.28 1.59
N GLU A 79 -36.02 1.27 0.26
CA GLU A 79 -36.93 0.58 -0.67
C GLU A 79 -36.98 -0.94 -0.43
N ALA A 80 -35.86 -1.55 -0.04
CA ALA A 80 -35.82 -2.97 0.30
C ALA A 80 -36.53 -3.27 1.63
N ALA A 81 -36.31 -2.46 2.66
CA ALA A 81 -36.97 -2.59 3.95
C ALA A 81 -38.49 -2.37 3.83
N GLN A 82 -38.93 -1.42 3.01
CA GLN A 82 -40.34 -1.18 2.74
C GLN A 82 -41.00 -2.41 2.10
N LEU A 83 -40.36 -3.00 1.09
CA LEU A 83 -40.87 -4.22 0.45
C LEU A 83 -40.91 -5.42 1.39
N GLU A 84 -39.95 -5.53 2.32
CA GLU A 84 -39.95 -6.59 3.33
C GLU A 84 -41.12 -6.42 4.31
N MET A 85 -41.39 -5.20 4.77
CA MET A 85 -42.54 -4.91 5.63
C MET A 85 -43.87 -5.19 4.92
N ASP A 86 -44.01 -4.78 3.67
CA ASP A 86 -45.22 -5.00 2.87
C ASP A 86 -45.46 -6.50 2.64
N LEU A 87 -44.39 -7.26 2.36
CA LEU A 87 -44.46 -8.71 2.18
C LEU A 87 -44.85 -9.41 3.48
N ALA A 88 -44.24 -9.04 4.62
CA ALA A 88 -44.61 -9.58 5.92
C ALA A 88 -46.06 -9.26 6.30
N ALA A 89 -46.54 -8.04 6.02
CA ALA A 89 -47.93 -7.67 6.23
C ALA A 89 -48.86 -8.56 5.39
N LYS A 90 -48.54 -8.77 4.11
CA LYS A 90 -49.31 -9.65 3.22
C LYS A 90 -49.30 -11.11 3.67
N GLU A 91 -48.18 -11.62 4.16
CA GLU A 91 -48.09 -12.96 4.75
C GLU A 91 -49.06 -13.08 5.94
N THR A 92 -49.08 -12.11 6.85
CA THR A 92 -50.00 -12.16 8.00
C THR A 92 -51.47 -12.03 7.61
N GLU A 93 -51.80 -11.20 6.61
CA GLU A 93 -53.16 -11.10 6.07
C GLU A 93 -53.62 -12.44 5.51
N THR A 94 -52.79 -13.11 4.70
CA THR A 94 -53.14 -14.41 4.10
C THR A 94 -53.31 -15.50 5.17
N LEU A 95 -52.46 -15.51 6.20
CA LEU A 95 -52.60 -16.42 7.34
C LEU A 95 -53.88 -16.15 8.13
N ASN A 96 -54.29 -14.89 8.28
CA ASN A 96 -55.52 -14.56 8.98
C ASN A 96 -56.76 -14.99 8.19
N VAL A 97 -56.77 -14.82 6.86
CA VAL A 97 -57.84 -15.34 5.99
C VAL A 97 -57.94 -16.86 6.09
N LEU A 98 -56.81 -17.58 6.10
CA LEU A 98 -56.81 -19.04 6.28
C LEU A 98 -57.40 -19.46 7.63
N ARG A 99 -57.07 -18.73 8.70
CA ARG A 99 -57.65 -18.98 10.02
C ARG A 99 -59.16 -18.74 10.03
N GLU A 100 -59.63 -17.65 9.41
CA GLU A 100 -61.06 -17.37 9.28
C GLU A 100 -61.77 -18.48 8.48
N LEU A 101 -61.16 -18.95 7.38
CA LEU A 101 -61.69 -20.09 6.61
C LEU A 101 -61.76 -21.37 7.46
N GLU A 102 -60.75 -21.65 8.29
CA GLU A 102 -60.78 -22.78 9.20
C GLU A 102 -61.91 -22.66 10.23
N THR A 103 -62.14 -21.46 10.79
CA THR A 103 -63.27 -21.24 11.70
C THR A 103 -64.62 -21.39 11.01
N THR A 104 -64.77 -20.90 9.77
CA THR A 104 -66.02 -21.07 9.00
C THR A 104 -66.27 -22.53 8.65
N LYS A 105 -65.22 -23.31 8.37
CA LYS A 105 -65.32 -24.76 8.18
C LYS A 105 -65.85 -25.46 9.42
N VAL A 106 -65.31 -25.14 10.61
CA VAL A 106 -65.80 -25.72 11.88
C VAL A 106 -67.28 -25.38 12.13
N ILE A 107 -67.69 -24.14 11.86
CA ILE A 107 -69.10 -23.72 12.01
C ILE A 107 -70.00 -24.47 11.01
N LEU A 108 -69.55 -24.67 9.77
CA LEU A 108 -70.29 -25.45 8.77
C LEU A 108 -70.45 -26.91 9.20
N GLU A 109 -69.40 -27.55 9.70
CA GLU A 109 -69.46 -28.92 10.23
C GLU A 109 -70.44 -29.02 11.43
N GLU A 110 -70.48 -28.01 12.31
CA GLU A 110 -71.44 -27.95 13.41
C GLU A 110 -72.89 -27.80 12.93
N LEU A 111 -73.13 -26.93 11.95
CA LEU A 111 -74.45 -26.73 11.36
C LEU A 111 -74.93 -27.97 10.59
N GLU A 112 -74.03 -28.64 9.87
CA GLU A 112 -74.31 -29.88 9.14
C GLU A 112 -74.73 -30.99 10.11
N LYS A 113 -74.05 -31.11 11.25
CA LYS A 113 -74.46 -32.04 12.32
C LYS A 113 -75.85 -31.71 12.87
N LYS A 114 -76.15 -30.42 13.13
CA LYS A 114 -77.48 -29.99 13.61
C LYS A 114 -78.59 -30.28 12.59
N LEU A 115 -78.31 -30.19 11.29
CA LEU A 115 -79.25 -30.56 10.23
C LEU A 115 -79.44 -32.07 10.11
N GLN A 116 -78.39 -32.86 10.28
CA GLN A 116 -78.51 -34.33 10.34
C GLN A 116 -79.31 -34.78 11.57
N GLU A 117 -79.17 -34.09 12.72
CA GLU A 117 -79.99 -34.35 13.91
C GLU A 117 -81.44 -33.89 13.73
N GLY A 118 -81.69 -32.75 13.07
CA GLY A 118 -83.04 -32.24 12.77
C GLY A 118 -83.77 -32.97 11.64
N GLY A 119 -83.05 -33.61 10.72
CA GLY A 119 -83.59 -34.39 9.61
C GLY A 119 -84.20 -35.74 10.01
N ASN A 120 -84.03 -36.17 11.27
CA ASN A 120 -84.62 -37.40 11.81
C ASN A 120 -86.02 -37.19 12.43
N SER A 121 -86.64 -36.01 12.27
CA SER A 121 -88.03 -35.77 12.68
C SER A 121 -88.80 -34.94 11.65
N GLY A 122 -89.34 -35.65 10.65
CA GLY A 122 -90.65 -35.46 10.01
C GLY A 122 -91.11 -34.07 9.53
N GLY A 123 -91.45 -33.99 8.23
CA GLY A 123 -92.54 -33.14 7.73
C GLY A 123 -92.21 -32.30 6.49
N GLU A 124 -92.48 -32.84 5.29
CA GLU A 124 -92.50 -32.07 4.05
C GLU A 124 -93.76 -31.21 3.96
N SER A 125 -93.61 -29.89 3.85
CA SER A 125 -94.69 -28.94 3.60
C SER A 125 -94.43 -28.11 2.33
N PRO A 126 -95.38 -28.02 1.39
CA PRO A 126 -95.19 -27.45 0.06
C PRO A 126 -95.49 -25.94 0.03
N GLY A 127 -94.64 -25.13 0.68
CA GLY A 127 -94.72 -23.65 0.64
C GLY A 127 -93.38 -22.94 0.38
N SER A 128 -92.31 -23.69 0.15
CA SER A 128 -90.91 -23.23 0.30
C SER A 128 -90.20 -22.85 -1.03
N SER A 129 -90.91 -22.82 -2.17
CA SER A 129 -90.27 -22.78 -3.49
C SER A 129 -89.56 -21.47 -3.84
N GLU A 130 -90.01 -20.30 -3.37
CA GLU A 130 -89.34 -19.02 -3.66
C GLU A 130 -88.11 -18.78 -2.78
N SER A 131 -88.21 -19.02 -1.48
CA SER A 131 -87.10 -18.83 -0.54
C SER A 131 -85.98 -19.88 -0.77
N LYS A 132 -86.32 -21.12 -1.15
CA LYS A 132 -85.32 -22.11 -1.59
C LYS A 132 -84.62 -21.73 -2.90
N ARG A 133 -85.35 -21.08 -3.83
CA ARG A 133 -84.76 -20.59 -5.10
C ARG A 133 -83.81 -19.40 -4.86
N SER A 134 -84.12 -18.47 -3.95
CA SER A 134 -83.22 -17.35 -3.63
C SER A 134 -81.95 -17.82 -2.92
N LEU A 135 -82.07 -18.72 -1.94
CA LEU A 135 -80.91 -19.31 -1.26
C LEU A 135 -80.02 -20.11 -2.23
N GLY A 136 -80.61 -20.79 -3.21
CA GLY A 136 -79.87 -21.48 -4.27
C GLY A 136 -79.04 -20.53 -5.14
N ASN A 137 -79.59 -19.37 -5.49
CA ASN A 137 -78.89 -18.34 -6.25
C ASN A 137 -77.77 -17.67 -5.43
N GLU A 138 -78.01 -17.40 -4.14
CA GLU A 138 -76.99 -16.87 -3.22
C GLU A 138 -75.83 -17.87 -3.04
N LEU A 139 -76.12 -19.16 -2.86
CA LEU A 139 -75.10 -20.21 -2.79
C LEU A 139 -74.30 -20.36 -4.09
N ALA A 140 -74.95 -20.18 -5.25
CA ALA A 140 -74.26 -20.14 -6.53
C ALA A 140 -73.33 -18.91 -6.62
N GLY A 141 -73.78 -17.74 -6.14
CA GLY A 141 -72.97 -16.53 -6.05
C GLY A 141 -71.75 -16.70 -5.13
N VAL A 142 -71.91 -17.34 -3.97
CA VAL A 142 -70.80 -17.66 -3.05
C VAL A 142 -69.79 -18.59 -3.70
N ARG A 143 -70.24 -19.64 -4.41
CA ARG A 143 -69.34 -20.56 -5.14
C ARG A 143 -68.53 -19.83 -6.21
N ALA A 144 -69.18 -19.00 -7.03
CA ALA A 144 -68.50 -18.21 -8.04
C ALA A 144 -67.47 -17.23 -7.43
N ALA A 145 -67.80 -16.62 -6.28
CA ALA A 145 -66.88 -15.77 -5.55
C ALA A 145 -65.68 -16.55 -4.98
N ILE A 146 -65.88 -17.77 -4.48
CA ILE A 146 -64.80 -18.66 -4.02
C ILE A 146 -63.89 -19.04 -5.18
N GLU A 147 -64.44 -19.42 -6.33
CA GLU A 147 -63.66 -19.76 -7.52
C GLU A 147 -62.85 -18.55 -8.01
N SER A 148 -63.46 -17.36 -8.05
CA SER A 148 -62.74 -16.12 -8.38
C SER A 148 -61.66 -15.75 -7.35
N CYS A 149 -61.90 -16.01 -6.06
CA CYS A 149 -60.91 -15.77 -5.02
C CYS A 149 -59.73 -16.76 -5.15
N LYS A 150 -60.00 -18.02 -5.49
CA LYS A 150 -58.98 -19.03 -5.75
C LYS A 150 -58.08 -18.64 -6.92
N GLU A 151 -58.65 -18.16 -8.01
CA GLU A 151 -57.88 -17.69 -9.18
C GLU A 151 -56.95 -16.52 -8.82
N LYS A 152 -57.48 -15.52 -8.09
CA LYS A 152 -56.66 -14.39 -7.58
C LYS A 152 -55.52 -14.83 -6.66
N VAL A 153 -55.75 -15.84 -5.82
CA VAL A 153 -54.70 -16.40 -4.95
C VAL A 153 -53.58 -17.01 -5.79
N GLU A 154 -53.90 -17.74 -6.86
CA GLU A 154 -52.88 -18.32 -7.75
C GLU A 154 -52.12 -17.24 -8.53
N GLU A 155 -52.78 -16.17 -8.97
CA GLU A 155 -52.10 -15.02 -9.61
C GLU A 155 -51.11 -14.33 -8.66
N GLU A 156 -51.51 -14.10 -7.40
CA GLU A 156 -50.63 -13.50 -6.40
C GLU A 156 -49.48 -14.44 -6.01
N ARG A 157 -49.69 -15.76 -6.00
CA ARG A 157 -48.61 -16.74 -5.84
C ARG A 157 -47.58 -16.62 -6.95
N PHE A 158 -48.02 -16.48 -8.20
CA PHE A 158 -47.12 -16.30 -9.34
C PHE A 158 -46.32 -14.99 -9.25
N ARG A 159 -46.97 -13.88 -8.87
CA ARG A 159 -46.29 -12.59 -8.63
C ARG A 159 -45.25 -12.69 -7.52
N LEU A 160 -45.60 -13.37 -6.43
CA LEU A 160 -44.69 -13.58 -5.31
C LEU A 160 -43.46 -14.41 -5.74
N GLU A 161 -43.67 -15.48 -6.49
CA GLU A 161 -42.59 -16.31 -7.06
C GLU A 161 -41.63 -15.48 -7.93
N GLU A 162 -42.17 -14.62 -8.82
CA GLU A 162 -41.35 -13.73 -9.66
C GLU A 162 -40.52 -12.75 -8.82
N THR A 163 -41.12 -12.14 -7.79
CA THR A 163 -40.38 -11.27 -6.87
C THR A 163 -39.31 -12.03 -6.08
N GLY A 164 -39.60 -13.27 -5.68
CA GLY A 164 -38.65 -14.16 -5.01
C GLY A 164 -37.43 -14.48 -5.87
N GLN A 165 -37.64 -14.81 -7.15
CA GLN A 165 -36.54 -15.02 -8.11
C GLN A 165 -35.71 -13.75 -8.33
N ARG A 166 -36.37 -12.59 -8.39
CA ARG A 166 -35.69 -11.29 -8.51
C ARG A 166 -34.86 -10.98 -7.26
N LEU A 167 -35.38 -11.26 -6.06
CA LEU A 167 -34.64 -11.11 -4.81
C LEU A 167 -33.45 -12.06 -4.74
N PHE A 168 -33.62 -13.33 -5.11
CA PHE A 168 -32.51 -14.29 -5.17
C PHE A 168 -31.39 -13.82 -6.12
N SER A 169 -31.76 -13.33 -7.30
CA SER A 169 -30.82 -12.76 -8.28
C SER A 169 -30.12 -11.50 -7.80
N LYS A 170 -30.79 -10.67 -6.99
CA LYS A 170 -30.17 -9.49 -6.36
C LYS A 170 -29.26 -9.91 -5.20
N SER A 171 -29.67 -10.89 -4.40
CA SER A 171 -28.91 -11.42 -3.27
C SER A 171 -27.60 -12.06 -3.73
N SER A 172 -27.59 -12.82 -4.83
CA SER A 172 -26.36 -13.40 -5.38
C SER A 172 -25.39 -12.32 -5.88
N LYS A 173 -25.91 -11.25 -6.51
CA LYS A 173 -25.11 -10.08 -6.90
C LYS A 173 -24.56 -9.33 -5.69
N ALA A 174 -25.36 -9.15 -4.65
CA ALA A 174 -24.91 -8.51 -3.41
C ALA A 174 -23.75 -9.29 -2.77
N SER A 175 -23.85 -10.62 -2.70
CA SER A 175 -22.76 -11.49 -2.21
C SER A 175 -21.50 -11.34 -3.05
N SER A 176 -21.62 -11.32 -4.38
CA SER A 176 -20.49 -11.12 -5.29
C SER A 176 -19.78 -9.78 -5.04
N LEU A 177 -20.56 -8.69 -4.89
CA LEU A 177 -20.01 -7.36 -4.63
C LEU A 177 -19.37 -7.26 -3.24
N GLU A 178 -19.90 -7.94 -2.23
CA GLU A 178 -19.28 -8.01 -0.90
C GLU A 178 -17.91 -8.69 -0.91
N GLU A 179 -17.76 -9.76 -1.70
CA GLU A 179 -16.49 -10.46 -1.86
C GLU A 179 -15.45 -9.57 -2.56
N GLU A 180 -15.83 -8.90 -3.65
CA GLU A 180 -14.97 -7.91 -4.31
C GLU A 180 -14.58 -6.76 -3.38
N LEU A 181 -15.51 -6.27 -2.55
CA LEU A 181 -15.23 -5.23 -1.55
C LEU A 181 -14.23 -5.73 -0.49
N LYS A 182 -14.36 -6.97 -0.03
CA LYS A 182 -13.40 -7.59 0.91
C LYS A 182 -12.03 -7.73 0.25
N GLU A 183 -11.97 -8.16 -1.00
CA GLU A 183 -10.72 -8.29 -1.75
C GLU A 183 -10.03 -6.95 -2.01
N THR A 184 -10.78 -5.92 -2.42
CA THR A 184 -10.22 -4.57 -2.62
C THR A 184 -9.68 -3.96 -1.32
N LYS A 185 -10.35 -4.21 -0.19
CA LYS A 185 -9.86 -3.79 1.14
C LYS A 185 -8.51 -4.43 1.48
N THR A 186 -8.32 -5.72 1.22
CA THR A 186 -7.05 -6.40 1.49
C THR A 186 -5.94 -5.93 0.53
N LYS A 187 -6.24 -5.77 -0.77
CA LYS A 187 -5.32 -5.19 -1.76
C LYS A 187 -4.88 -3.77 -1.38
N LEU A 188 -5.80 -2.93 -0.91
CA LEU A 188 -5.49 -1.58 -0.44
C LEU A 188 -4.55 -1.59 0.77
N ALA A 189 -4.80 -2.48 1.75
CA ALA A 189 -3.93 -2.62 2.91
C ALA A 189 -2.51 -3.05 2.53
N ALA A 190 -2.38 -3.98 1.58
CA ALA A 190 -1.08 -4.37 1.02
C ALA A 190 -0.38 -3.21 0.30
N ALA A 191 -1.09 -2.46 -0.54
CA ALA A 191 -0.54 -1.29 -1.23
C ALA A 191 -0.05 -0.21 -0.26
N ARG A 192 -0.75 0.00 0.87
CA ARG A 192 -0.30 0.92 1.93
C ARG A 192 1.00 0.45 2.60
N ARG A 193 1.19 -0.85 2.79
CA ARG A 193 2.43 -1.40 3.35
C ARG A 193 3.61 -1.21 2.39
N VAL A 194 3.39 -1.43 1.09
CA VAL A 194 4.41 -1.19 0.06
C VAL A 194 4.84 0.28 0.05
N LYS A 195 3.90 1.23 0.05
CA LYS A 195 4.22 2.67 0.09
C LYS A 195 5.08 3.06 1.29
N ARG A 196 4.78 2.52 2.48
CA ARG A 196 5.60 2.75 3.68
C ARG A 196 7.01 2.19 3.53
N ALA A 197 7.13 0.95 3.03
CA ALA A 197 8.43 0.34 2.79
C ALA A 197 9.27 1.10 1.74
N GLU A 198 8.63 1.67 0.71
CA GLU A 198 9.29 2.53 -0.28
C GLU A 198 9.84 3.81 0.35
N GLU A 199 9.07 4.44 1.26
CA GLU A 199 9.50 5.61 2.01
C GLU A 199 10.69 5.28 2.94
N GLU A 200 10.62 4.18 3.68
CA GLU A 200 11.71 3.68 4.52
C GLU A 200 12.98 3.36 3.71
N LEU A 201 12.83 2.72 2.54
CA LEU A 201 13.95 2.44 1.64
C LEU A 201 14.57 3.73 1.13
N ARG A 202 13.75 4.73 0.77
CA ARG A 202 14.22 6.04 0.33
C ARG A 202 15.01 6.75 1.43
N GLU A 203 14.58 6.64 2.69
CA GLU A 203 15.31 7.19 3.84
C GLU A 203 16.62 6.44 4.10
N SER A 204 16.58 5.10 4.10
CA SER A 204 17.76 4.24 4.21
C SER A 204 18.79 4.54 3.12
N LYS A 205 18.36 4.74 1.87
CA LYS A 205 19.24 5.10 0.75
C LYS A 205 19.97 6.41 0.99
N LYS A 206 19.28 7.44 1.49
CA LYS A 206 19.90 8.73 1.84
C LYS A 206 20.91 8.59 2.96
N ALA A 207 20.59 7.81 4.00
CA ALA A 207 21.51 7.54 5.10
C ALA A 207 22.76 6.79 4.63
N LEU A 208 22.60 5.82 3.71
CA LEU A 208 23.70 5.09 3.10
C LEU A 208 24.59 6.02 2.27
N GLU A 209 24.01 6.94 1.50
CA GLU A 209 24.73 7.93 0.71
C GLU A 209 25.55 8.87 1.61
N GLU A 210 24.96 9.38 2.71
CA GLU A 210 25.71 10.19 3.69
C GLU A 210 26.85 9.37 4.33
N ALA A 211 26.58 8.12 4.70
CA ALA A 211 27.59 7.23 5.27
C ALA A 211 28.74 6.96 4.29
N ALA A 212 28.43 6.77 3.00
CA ALA A 212 29.43 6.62 1.95
C ALA A 212 30.31 7.87 1.83
N SER A 213 29.71 9.07 1.77
CA SER A 213 30.49 10.32 1.75
C SER A 213 31.37 10.49 2.99
N ARG A 214 30.89 10.06 4.18
CA ARG A 214 31.70 10.08 5.41
C ARG A 214 32.90 9.13 5.33
N VAL A 215 32.73 7.95 4.73
CA VAL A 215 33.81 6.99 4.53
C VAL A 215 34.87 7.54 3.59
N GLU A 216 34.48 8.14 2.47
CA GLU A 216 35.41 8.80 1.53
C GLU A 216 36.28 9.86 2.24
N VAL A 217 35.65 10.72 3.05
CA VAL A 217 36.36 11.72 3.85
C VAL A 217 37.32 11.06 4.85
N ALA A 218 36.89 9.98 5.52
CA ALA A 218 37.73 9.27 6.47
C ALA A 218 38.94 8.62 5.79
N GLU A 219 38.77 8.06 4.58
CA GLU A 219 39.86 7.50 3.78
C GLU A 219 40.90 8.57 3.43
N GLU A 220 40.47 9.74 2.95
CA GLU A 220 41.36 10.87 2.67
C GLU A 220 42.12 11.34 3.92
N VAL A 221 41.44 11.44 5.06
CA VAL A 221 42.08 11.77 6.34
C VAL A 221 43.13 10.73 6.74
N LEU A 222 42.84 9.44 6.56
CA LEU A 222 43.78 8.37 6.85
C LEU A 222 44.98 8.38 5.89
N LEU A 223 44.77 8.66 4.60
CA LEU A 223 45.84 8.84 3.62
C LEU A 223 46.74 10.02 3.98
N LEU A 224 46.17 11.18 4.33
CA LEU A 224 46.92 12.34 4.79
C LEU A 224 47.72 12.02 6.06
N ARG A 225 47.13 11.29 7.00
CA ARG A 225 47.83 10.82 8.21
C ARG A 225 48.99 9.88 7.87
N ARG A 226 48.82 8.95 6.94
CA ARG A 226 49.90 8.06 6.43
C ARG A 226 51.00 8.87 5.73
N ARG A 227 50.65 9.84 4.89
CA ARG A 227 51.60 10.76 4.24
C ARG A 227 52.39 11.59 5.26
N ARG A 228 51.71 12.18 6.26
CA ARG A 228 52.36 12.91 7.36
C ARG A 228 53.33 12.03 8.16
N ARG A 229 52.99 10.76 8.43
CA ARG A 229 53.90 9.80 9.08
C ARG A 229 55.15 9.55 8.25
N ARG A 230 55.00 9.26 6.95
CA ARG A 230 56.14 9.08 6.03
C ARG A 230 57.02 10.34 5.95
N ASN A 231 56.39 11.51 5.82
CA ASN A 231 57.13 12.78 5.71
C ASN A 231 57.83 13.13 7.03
N ARG A 232 57.20 12.88 8.19
CA ARG A 232 57.86 13.02 9.49
C ARG A 232 59.09 12.11 9.60
N HIS A 233 58.95 10.85 9.20
CA HIS A 233 60.10 9.92 9.19
C HIS A 233 61.23 10.42 8.29
N TYR A 234 60.89 10.99 7.12
CA TYR A 234 61.88 11.62 6.23
C TYR A 234 62.61 12.78 6.90
N TYR A 235 61.89 13.72 7.53
CA TYR A 235 62.51 14.83 8.24
C TYR A 235 63.28 14.39 9.49
N ASP A 236 62.79 13.44 10.29
CA ASP A 236 63.52 12.92 11.46
C ASP A 236 64.82 12.22 11.02
N TYR A 237 64.78 11.42 9.95
CA TYR A 237 65.97 10.80 9.37
C TYR A 237 67.00 11.85 8.92
N HIS A 238 66.57 12.88 8.19
CA HIS A 238 67.49 13.94 7.72
C HIS A 238 67.91 14.95 8.80
N HIS A 239 67.12 15.17 9.86
CA HIS A 239 67.51 16.01 11.00
C HIS A 239 68.41 15.27 12.00
N SER A 240 68.26 13.94 12.13
CA SER A 240 69.26 13.09 12.81
C SER A 240 70.56 12.97 12.00
N SER A 241 70.51 13.28 10.70
CA SER A 241 71.66 13.43 9.81
C SER A 241 72.23 14.86 9.79
N SER A 242 71.97 15.67 10.83
CA SER A 242 72.83 16.82 11.17
C SER A 242 74.24 16.28 11.42
N PRO A 243 75.32 16.94 10.95
CA PRO A 243 76.67 16.40 11.06
C PRO A 243 77.14 16.50 12.52
N ALA A 244 76.69 15.56 13.35
CA ALA A 244 77.48 15.13 14.48
C ALA A 244 78.83 14.73 13.89
N THR A 245 79.86 15.51 14.28
CA THR A 245 81.24 15.52 13.76
C THR A 245 81.56 16.43 12.57
N ALA A 246 80.99 17.65 12.50
CA ALA A 246 81.74 18.73 11.84
C ALA A 246 82.95 19.10 12.72
N THR A 247 84.12 18.52 12.47
CA THR A 247 85.39 18.98 13.04
C THR A 247 85.58 20.43 12.65
N LEU A 248 85.38 21.33 13.61
CA LEU A 248 85.60 22.75 13.40
C LEU A 248 87.07 22.96 13.03
N SER A 249 87.32 23.73 11.97
CA SER A 249 88.67 24.15 11.63
C SER A 249 89.32 24.84 12.83
N ILE A 250 90.63 24.66 13.00
CA ILE A 250 91.41 25.33 14.06
C ILE A 250 91.11 26.84 14.08
N GLY A 251 90.95 27.48 12.93
CA GLY A 251 90.58 28.90 12.84
C GLY A 251 89.16 29.21 13.33
N GLN A 252 88.21 28.28 13.23
CA GLN A 252 86.85 28.43 13.78
C GLN A 252 86.85 28.24 15.30
N ILE A 253 87.62 27.28 15.81
CA ILE A 253 87.78 27.04 17.25
C ILE A 253 88.43 28.26 17.92
N LEU A 254 89.50 28.78 17.33
CA LEU A 254 90.20 29.95 17.86
C LEU A 254 89.31 31.19 17.88
N ARG A 255 88.52 31.43 16.83
CA ARG A 255 87.55 32.54 16.80
C ARG A 255 86.52 32.47 17.93
N ARG A 256 85.95 31.29 18.19
CA ARG A 256 85.02 31.10 19.31
C ARG A 256 85.70 31.33 20.66
N LYS A 257 86.91 30.78 20.85
CA LYS A 257 87.65 30.97 22.11
C LYS A 257 88.06 32.42 22.36
N LEU A 258 88.36 33.20 21.32
CA LEU A 258 88.63 34.63 21.42
C LEU A 258 87.38 35.40 21.87
N GLN A 259 86.22 35.09 21.27
CA GLN A 259 84.94 35.69 21.68
C GLN A 259 84.59 35.35 23.14
N GLU A 260 84.78 34.10 23.57
CA GLU A 260 84.59 33.68 24.96
C GLU A 260 85.56 34.38 25.92
N ALA A 261 86.83 34.57 25.53
CA ALA A 261 87.81 35.30 26.33
C ALA A 261 87.42 36.78 26.51
N GLU A 262 86.98 37.45 25.44
CA GLU A 262 86.49 38.84 25.51
C GLU A 262 85.27 38.99 26.42
N GLU A 263 84.34 38.03 26.37
CA GLU A 263 83.16 38.02 27.23
C GLU A 263 83.52 37.81 28.71
N THR A 264 84.45 36.91 29.02
CA THR A 264 84.90 36.69 30.42
C THR A 264 85.66 37.90 30.98
N GLU A 265 86.43 38.61 30.15
CA GLU A 265 87.13 39.84 30.52
C GLU A 265 86.14 40.98 30.79
N ARG A 266 85.13 41.14 29.92
CA ARG A 266 83.99 42.05 30.16
C ARG A 266 83.20 41.70 31.42
N ARG A 267 83.02 40.41 31.73
CA ARG A 267 82.38 39.96 32.98
C ARG A 267 83.24 40.22 34.22
N ARG A 268 84.57 40.10 34.13
CA ARG A 268 85.52 40.40 35.22
C ARG A 268 85.62 41.90 35.52
N LYS A 269 85.59 42.76 34.50
CA LYS A 269 85.57 44.23 34.68
C LYS A 269 84.30 44.75 35.37
N LYS A 270 83.17 44.04 35.26
CA LYS A 270 81.87 44.42 35.86
C LYS A 270 81.66 43.95 37.31
N ARG A 271 82.56 43.17 37.90
CA ARG A 271 82.45 42.63 39.28
C ARG A 271 83.58 43.09 40.21
N LYS A 272 84.01 44.35 40.10
CA LYS A 272 84.90 44.98 41.08
C LYS A 272 84.05 45.67 42.14
N VAL A 273 83.83 45.00 43.27
CA VAL A 273 83.26 45.61 44.49
C VAL A 273 84.42 46.07 45.38
N SER A 274 84.29 47.25 45.98
CA SER A 274 85.32 47.80 46.86
C SER A 274 85.42 46.98 48.14
N LEU A 275 86.63 46.82 48.69
CA LEU A 275 86.85 46.11 49.97
C LEU A 275 86.02 46.72 51.12
N GLY A 276 85.74 48.02 51.08
CA GLY A 276 84.84 48.69 52.02
C GLY A 276 83.36 48.29 51.88
N GLN A 277 82.93 47.84 50.70
CA GLN A 277 81.57 47.29 50.45
C GLN A 277 81.44 45.85 50.93
N LEU A 278 82.54 45.08 50.97
CA LEU A 278 82.53 43.72 51.52
C LEU A 278 82.42 43.72 53.05
N LEU A 279 83.03 44.70 53.73
CA LEU A 279 83.10 44.75 55.19
C LEU A 279 81.87 45.42 55.85
N SER A 280 81.03 46.11 55.08
CA SER A 280 79.83 46.80 55.58
C SER A 280 78.56 45.93 55.64
N SER A 281 78.60 44.70 55.12
CA SER A 281 77.43 43.82 55.02
C SER A 281 77.22 42.86 56.21
N THR A 282 77.71 43.19 57.40
CA THR A 282 77.24 42.57 58.65
C THR A 282 76.13 43.42 59.26
N ARG A 283 74.87 43.17 58.89
CA ARG A 283 73.69 43.30 59.77
C ARG A 283 72.39 42.98 59.02
N LEU A 284 71.64 42.03 59.61
CA LEU A 284 70.17 41.94 59.61
C LEU A 284 69.47 41.65 58.26
N LYS A 285 68.93 40.44 58.08
CA LYS A 285 67.52 40.07 58.40
C LYS A 285 67.12 38.75 57.75
N GLN A 286 66.26 38.07 58.50
CA GLN A 286 65.59 36.79 58.28
C GLN A 286 64.73 36.74 56.99
N SER A 287 64.71 35.54 56.38
CA SER A 287 63.66 34.80 55.61
C SER A 287 62.22 35.39 55.53
N PRO A 288 61.35 35.10 54.51
CA PRO A 288 60.87 33.72 54.26
C PRO A 288 60.36 33.31 52.84
N ALA A 289 60.04 32.02 52.77
CA ALA A 289 59.57 31.18 51.68
C ALA A 289 58.19 31.52 51.07
N LYS A 290 57.93 31.05 49.83
CA LYS A 290 56.57 30.81 49.30
C LYS A 290 56.46 29.47 48.54
N LYS A 291 55.41 28.73 48.91
CA LYS A 291 54.98 27.39 48.45
C LYS A 291 53.85 27.48 47.41
N LYS A 292 53.56 26.31 46.77
CA LYS A 292 52.29 25.83 46.14
C LYS A 292 52.06 26.25 44.67
N LYS A 293 51.48 25.43 43.77
CA LYS A 293 50.60 24.25 43.92
C LYS A 293 50.60 23.41 42.62
N LYS A 294 50.71 22.08 42.71
CA LYS A 294 50.52 21.10 41.62
C LYS A 294 49.15 20.46 41.80
N LYS A 295 48.26 20.53 40.80
CA LYS A 295 46.94 19.85 40.83
C LYS A 295 46.97 18.71 39.81
N ARG A 296 47.03 17.48 40.32
CA ARG A 296 46.75 16.24 39.56
C ARG A 296 45.24 16.04 39.59
N GLN A 297 44.61 15.71 38.47
CA GLN A 297 43.29 15.10 38.44
C GLN A 297 43.48 13.63 38.08
N ILE A 298 42.86 12.78 38.90
CA ILE A 298 42.92 11.32 38.88
C ILE A 298 41.66 10.82 38.16
N SER A 299 41.86 9.78 37.38
CA SER A 299 40.89 8.90 36.73
C SER A 299 39.83 8.32 37.68
N ALA A 300 38.60 8.17 37.20
CA ALA A 300 37.64 7.22 37.75
C ALA A 300 37.18 6.29 36.61
N ALA A 301 37.65 5.05 36.68
CA ALA A 301 37.11 3.91 35.95
C ALA A 301 36.16 3.16 36.90
N ALA A 302 34.92 2.98 36.48
CA ALA A 302 33.94 2.03 36.99
C ALA A 302 32.88 1.94 35.87
N GLY A 303 32.38 0.81 35.41
CA GLY A 303 32.53 -0.58 35.79
C GLY A 303 31.50 -1.32 34.92
N PHE A 304 31.88 -2.51 34.48
CA PHE A 304 31.08 -3.52 33.79
C PHE A 304 29.59 -3.56 34.17
N ARG A 305 28.73 -3.82 33.18
CA ARG A 305 27.80 -4.96 33.20
C ARG A 305 27.22 -5.23 31.81
N CYS A 306 27.69 -6.30 31.18
CA CYS A 306 26.91 -7.11 30.25
C CYS A 306 25.74 -7.75 31.00
N ARG A 307 24.57 -7.82 30.36
CA ARG A 307 23.62 -8.91 30.57
C ARG A 307 22.70 -9.02 29.35
N ASP A 308 22.79 -10.18 28.70
CA ASP A 308 21.89 -10.66 27.67
C ASP A 308 20.44 -10.76 28.18
N VAL A 309 19.47 -10.39 27.33
CA VAL A 309 18.31 -11.17 26.83
C VAL A 309 17.73 -10.41 25.64
#